data_AF-A0A9J6GMU7-F1
#
_entry.id   AF-A0A9J6GMU7-F1
#
_cell.length_a   1.000
_cell.length_b   1.000
_cell.length_c   1.000
_cell.angle_alpha   90.00
_cell.angle_beta   90.00
_cell.angle_gamma   90.00
#
_symmetry.space_group_name_H-M   'P 1'
#
loop_
_entity.id
_entity.type
_entity.pdbx_description
1 polymer ?
#
loop_
_entity_poly.entity_id
_entity_poly.type
_entity_poly.pdbx_seq_one_letter_code
_entity_poly.pdbx_strand_id
1 'polypeptide(L)'
;MRKICIRFITTLVDQIRHRLPYNTTVLQEKSVLSIENALCVVKEPLIPLMEAMAVPTETIEKIKNQWSKNTLLNWKQISPTQSFWCEVHSYKDACGENLFAELPRFAMSMLMLQYSSAEVESTFSQLNIVESKPWNKLKPETTNAILVVRSGLKRHQKRCFEYELPAAVVSAIWTSATYVQPSYLSGL
;
A
#
# COMPACT_ATOMS: atom_id res chain seq x y z
N MET A 1 -19.11 10.08 26.72
CA MET A 1 -18.38 9.01 25.99
C MET A 1 -19.07 8.55 24.70
N ARG A 2 -20.31 8.02 24.72
CA ARG A 2 -20.97 7.44 23.53
C ARG A 2 -21.01 8.35 22.29
N LYS A 3 -21.29 9.65 22.46
CA LYS A 3 -21.34 10.63 21.36
C LYS A 3 -19.98 10.86 20.67
N ILE A 4 -18.89 10.79 21.43
CA ILE A 4 -17.52 10.97 20.91
C ILE A 4 -17.11 9.73 20.11
N CYS A 5 -17.38 8.54 20.63
CA CYS A 5 -17.12 7.29 19.93
C CYS A 5 -17.95 7.17 18.65
N ILE A 6 -19.22 7.57 18.68
CA ILE A 6 -20.06 7.62 17.48
C ILE A 6 -19.44 8.57 16.47
N ARG A 7 -19.10 9.81 16.87
CA ARG A 7 -18.48 10.79 15.97
C ARG A 7 -17.18 10.28 15.37
N PHE A 8 -16.31 9.68 16.18
CA PHE A 8 -15.07 9.07 15.69
C PHE A 8 -15.34 7.96 14.67
N ILE A 9 -16.26 7.04 14.96
CA ILE A 9 -16.64 5.97 14.02
C ILE A 9 -17.26 6.55 12.75
N THR A 10 -18.09 7.60 12.85
CA THR A 10 -18.70 8.22 11.66
C THR A 10 -17.63 8.89 10.80
N THR A 11 -16.74 9.68 11.41
CA THR A 11 -15.62 10.33 10.69
C THR A 11 -14.67 9.31 10.09
N LEU A 12 -14.38 8.21 10.80
CA LEU A 12 -13.55 7.12 10.27
C LEU A 12 -14.21 6.46 9.06
N VAL A 13 -15.51 6.13 9.16
CA VAL A 13 -16.27 5.52 8.07
C VAL A 13 -16.34 6.46 6.86
N ASP A 14 -16.55 7.76 7.07
CA ASP A 14 -16.58 8.76 5.99
C ASP A 14 -15.22 8.91 5.31
N GLN A 15 -14.13 8.91 6.08
CA GLN A 15 -12.77 8.97 5.54
C GLN A 15 -12.39 7.70 4.78
N ILE A 16 -12.79 6.53 5.28
CA ILE A 16 -12.58 5.24 4.59
C ILE A 16 -13.40 5.22 3.29
N ARG A 17 -14.67 5.64 3.35
CA ARG A 17 -15.55 5.75 2.19
C ARG A 17 -15.08 6.77 1.17
N HIS A 18 -14.41 7.85 1.58
CA HIS A 18 -13.78 8.80 0.65
C HIS A 18 -12.52 8.24 -0.02
N ARG A 19 -11.79 7.36 0.67
CA ARG A 19 -10.53 6.79 0.18
C ARG A 19 -10.71 5.55 -0.67
N LEU A 20 -11.85 4.86 -0.55
CA LEU A 20 -12.20 3.70 -1.35
C LEU A 20 -13.24 4.09 -2.40
N PRO A 21 -13.00 3.85 -3.70
CA PRO A 21 -14.09 3.86 -4.66
C PRO A 21 -15.15 2.83 -4.21
N TYR A 22 -16.43 3.12 -4.46
CA TYR A 22 -17.60 2.32 -4.05
C TYR A 22 -17.55 0.85 -4.54
N ASN A 23 -16.58 0.53 -5.40
CA ASN A 23 -16.44 -0.70 -6.16
C ASN A 23 -15.17 -1.44 -5.69
N THR A 24 -15.13 -1.91 -4.45
CA THR A 24 -13.96 -2.62 -3.88
C THR A 24 -13.65 -3.96 -4.57
N THR A 25 -14.58 -4.49 -5.36
CA THR A 25 -14.38 -5.67 -6.22
C THR A 25 -13.28 -5.44 -7.26
N VAL A 26 -13.20 -4.23 -7.80
CA VAL A 26 -12.21 -3.79 -8.78
C VAL A 26 -10.79 -3.82 -8.20
N LEU A 27 -10.65 -3.63 -6.89
CA LEU A 27 -9.35 -3.67 -6.20
C LEU A 27 -8.85 -5.10 -5.97
N GLN A 28 -9.76 -6.09 -5.94
CA GLN A 28 -9.43 -7.51 -5.80
C GLN A 28 -8.99 -8.17 -7.12
N GLU A 29 -9.21 -7.51 -8.25
CA GLU A 29 -8.83 -7.95 -9.60
C GLU A 29 -7.32 -7.74 -9.90
N LYS A 30 -6.45 -8.11 -8.95
CA LYS A 30 -4.98 -8.13 -9.12
C LYS A 30 -4.53 -8.93 -10.35
N SER A 31 -5.36 -9.89 -10.79
CA SER A 31 -5.08 -10.71 -11.97
C SER A 31 -5.02 -9.91 -13.26
N VAL A 32 -5.85 -8.87 -13.43
CA VAL A 32 -6.04 -8.23 -14.75
C VAL A 32 -4.77 -7.53 -15.23
N LEU A 33 -3.98 -6.97 -14.32
CA LEU A 33 -2.70 -6.30 -14.61
C LEU A 33 -1.47 -7.21 -14.40
N SER A 34 -1.68 -8.51 -14.23
CA SER A 34 -0.60 -9.49 -14.21
C SER A 34 0.08 -9.60 -15.57
N ILE A 35 1.34 -10.05 -15.57
CA ILE A 35 2.12 -10.26 -16.80
C ILE A 35 1.39 -11.27 -17.71
N GLU A 36 0.84 -12.33 -17.14
CA GLU A 36 0.11 -13.38 -17.87
C GLU A 36 -1.09 -12.81 -18.65
N ASN A 37 -1.88 -11.95 -18.00
CA ASN A 37 -3.02 -11.30 -18.63
C ASN A 37 -2.60 -10.17 -19.59
N ALA A 38 -1.50 -9.46 -19.29
CA ALA A 38 -0.96 -8.41 -20.15
C ALA A 38 -0.37 -8.94 -21.46
N LEU A 39 0.16 -10.16 -21.46
CA LEU A 39 0.72 -10.84 -22.63
C LEU A 39 -0.31 -11.70 -23.38
N CYS A 40 -1.48 -11.98 -22.80
CA CYS A 40 -2.51 -12.77 -23.45
C CYS A 40 -3.07 -12.10 -24.71
N VAL A 41 -3.37 -12.92 -25.73
CA VAL A 41 -4.02 -12.46 -26.97
C VAL A 41 -5.47 -12.07 -26.71
N VAL A 42 -6.17 -12.86 -25.89
CA VAL A 42 -7.54 -12.57 -25.44
C VAL A 42 -7.44 -11.89 -24.08
N LYS A 43 -7.62 -10.56 -24.07
CA LYS A 43 -7.49 -9.76 -22.85
C LYS A 43 -8.84 -9.41 -22.28
N GLU A 44 -8.95 -9.47 -20.96
CA GLU A 44 -10.06 -8.86 -20.25
C GLU A 44 -10.04 -7.33 -20.48
N PRO A 45 -11.21 -6.72 -20.70
CA PRO A 45 -11.28 -5.29 -20.94
C PRO A 45 -10.95 -4.52 -19.66
N LEU A 46 -10.01 -3.57 -19.76
CA LEU A 46 -9.66 -2.66 -18.66
C LEU A 46 -10.71 -1.56 -18.43
N ILE A 47 -11.70 -1.43 -19.33
CA ILE A 47 -12.69 -0.34 -19.30
C ILE A 47 -13.41 -0.24 -17.94
N PRO A 48 -13.93 -1.34 -17.35
CA PRO A 48 -14.62 -1.27 -16.06
C PRO A 48 -13.69 -0.78 -14.93
N LEU A 49 -12.42 -1.18 -14.95
CA LEU A 49 -11.40 -0.73 -14.00
C LEU A 49 -11.11 0.76 -14.15
N MET A 50 -11.00 1.24 -15.39
CA MET A 50 -10.68 2.65 -15.67
C MET A 50 -11.85 3.58 -15.34
N GLU A 51 -13.08 3.15 -15.58
CA GLU A 51 -14.29 3.88 -15.19
C GLU A 51 -14.42 3.96 -13.66
N ALA A 52 -14.15 2.85 -12.95
CA ALA A 52 -14.13 2.83 -11.49
C ALA A 52 -13.06 3.76 -10.88
N MET A 53 -11.96 3.98 -11.59
CA MET A 53 -10.88 4.90 -11.21
C MET A 53 -11.08 6.33 -11.70
N ALA A 54 -12.24 6.65 -12.29
CA ALA A 54 -12.58 7.97 -12.82
C ALA A 54 -11.54 8.52 -13.83
N VAL A 55 -10.97 7.64 -14.66
CA VAL A 55 -10.02 8.03 -15.71
C VAL A 55 -10.76 8.79 -16.83
N PRO A 56 -10.21 9.90 -17.37
CA PRO A 56 -10.84 10.61 -18.49
C PRO A 56 -11.01 9.73 -19.74
N THR A 57 -12.12 9.90 -20.46
CA THR A 57 -12.47 9.11 -21.66
C THR A 57 -11.39 9.13 -22.75
N GLU A 58 -10.74 10.28 -22.97
CA GLU A 58 -9.64 10.40 -23.94
C GLU A 58 -8.45 9.48 -23.57
N THR A 59 -8.15 9.37 -22.28
CA THR A 59 -7.08 8.50 -21.77
C THR A 59 -7.50 7.03 -21.79
N ILE A 60 -8.79 6.73 -21.63
CA ILE A 60 -9.36 5.38 -21.76
C ILE A 60 -9.11 4.82 -23.16
N GLU A 61 -9.38 5.60 -24.21
CA GLU A 61 -9.16 5.15 -25.59
C GLU A 61 -7.67 4.90 -25.88
N LYS A 62 -6.79 5.79 -25.41
CA LYS A 62 -5.33 5.64 -25.55
C LYS A 62 -4.84 4.36 -24.87
N ILE A 63 -5.25 4.13 -23.62
CA ILE A 63 -4.87 2.93 -22.86
C ILE A 63 -5.43 1.66 -23.49
N LYS A 64 -6.68 1.67 -23.97
CA LYS A 64 -7.27 0.52 -24.69
C LYS A 64 -6.46 0.16 -25.92
N ASN A 65 -6.09 1.14 -26.73
CA ASN A 65 -5.27 0.93 -27.93
C ASN A 65 -3.88 0.39 -27.58
N GLN A 66 -3.26 0.93 -26.52
CA GLN A 66 -1.97 0.47 -25.99
C GLN A 66 -2.05 -0.97 -25.46
N TRP A 67 -3.11 -1.31 -24.72
CA TRP A 67 -3.35 -2.64 -24.15
C TRP A 67 -3.47 -3.72 -25.21
N SER A 68 -4.17 -3.43 -26.31
CA SER A 68 -4.24 -4.36 -27.45
C SER A 68 -2.88 -4.57 -28.12
N LYS A 69 -2.09 -3.49 -28.31
CA LYS A 69 -0.78 -3.52 -28.98
C LYS A 69 0.33 -4.14 -28.12
N ASN A 70 0.18 -4.18 -26.80
CA ASN A 70 1.20 -4.66 -25.86
C ASN A 70 1.70 -6.09 -26.14
N THR A 71 0.85 -6.97 -26.69
CA THR A 71 1.21 -8.36 -27.05
C THR A 71 2.04 -8.48 -28.32
N LEU A 72 2.11 -7.42 -29.14
CA LEU A 72 2.88 -7.43 -30.38
C LEU A 72 4.40 -7.33 -30.12
N LEU A 73 4.79 -6.96 -28.90
CA LEU A 73 6.18 -6.80 -28.50
C LEU A 73 6.62 -7.91 -27.54
N ASN A 74 7.85 -8.37 -27.73
CA ASN A 74 8.49 -9.31 -26.82
C ASN A 74 9.22 -8.54 -25.73
N TRP A 75 8.75 -8.67 -24.49
CA TRP A 75 9.32 -8.02 -23.31
C TRP A 75 10.39 -8.91 -22.66
N LYS A 76 11.47 -8.31 -22.18
CA LYS A 76 12.61 -9.06 -21.59
C LYS A 76 12.38 -9.40 -20.12
N GLN A 77 11.66 -8.56 -19.39
CA GLN A 77 11.36 -8.69 -17.96
C GLN A 77 10.01 -9.40 -17.79
N ILE A 78 10.04 -10.71 -17.63
CA ILE A 78 8.84 -11.55 -17.44
C ILE A 78 8.58 -11.82 -15.93
N SER A 79 9.43 -11.31 -15.04
CA SER A 79 9.21 -11.32 -13.59
C SER A 79 10.22 -10.41 -12.88
N PRO A 80 9.84 -9.63 -11.84
CA PRO A 80 8.51 -9.46 -11.24
C PRO A 80 7.59 -8.49 -12.03
N THR A 81 6.27 -8.52 -11.78
CA THR A 81 5.25 -7.66 -12.43
C THR A 81 5.60 -6.18 -12.43
N GLN A 82 6.23 -5.69 -11.36
CA GLN A 82 6.68 -4.30 -11.29
C GLN A 82 7.81 -4.01 -12.30
N SER A 83 8.78 -4.91 -12.43
CA SER A 83 9.88 -4.78 -13.40
C SER A 83 9.38 -4.82 -14.84
N PHE A 84 8.37 -5.65 -15.11
CA PHE A 84 7.68 -5.67 -16.40
C PHE A 84 7.09 -4.30 -16.75
N TRP A 85 6.27 -3.73 -15.85
CA TRP A 85 5.67 -2.42 -16.11
C TRP A 85 6.70 -1.28 -16.18
N CYS A 86 7.81 -1.39 -15.45
CA CYS A 86 8.95 -0.47 -15.59
C CYS A 86 9.62 -0.56 -16.97
N GLU A 87 9.76 -1.76 -17.53
CA GLU A 87 10.25 -1.95 -18.90
C GLU A 87 9.29 -1.34 -19.92
N VAL A 88 7.99 -1.62 -19.82
CA VAL A 88 6.96 -1.06 -20.71
C VAL A 88 6.95 0.48 -20.63
N HIS A 89 7.08 1.07 -19.44
CA HIS A 89 7.18 2.51 -19.26
C HIS A 89 8.46 3.11 -19.86
N SER A 90 9.57 2.36 -19.84
CA SER A 90 10.87 2.84 -20.33
C SER A 90 11.09 2.56 -21.81
N TYR A 91 10.15 1.86 -22.45
CA TYR A 91 10.23 1.51 -23.85
C TYR A 91 10.18 2.76 -24.74
N LYS A 92 11.07 2.79 -25.72
CA LYS A 92 11.11 3.79 -26.78
C LYS A 92 11.16 3.07 -28.10
N ASP A 93 10.33 3.50 -29.03
CA ASP A 93 10.38 3.01 -30.41
C ASP A 93 11.65 3.52 -31.13
N ALA A 94 11.91 3.05 -32.35
CA ALA A 94 13.00 3.50 -33.21
C ALA A 94 12.99 5.02 -33.47
N CYS A 95 11.83 5.68 -33.30
CA CYS A 95 11.69 7.13 -33.39
C CYS A 95 11.99 7.87 -32.07
N GLY A 96 12.26 7.15 -30.97
CA GLY A 96 12.52 7.72 -29.64
C GLY A 96 11.28 8.04 -28.80
N GLU A 97 10.08 7.85 -29.38
CA GLU A 97 8.78 8.09 -28.74
C GLU A 97 8.30 6.87 -27.94
N ASN A 98 7.61 7.13 -26.82
CA ASN A 98 7.00 6.07 -26.01
C ASN A 98 5.53 5.86 -26.43
N LEU A 99 5.31 4.81 -27.24
CA LEU A 99 3.98 4.42 -27.73
C LEU A 99 3.03 3.95 -26.61
N PHE A 100 3.56 3.61 -25.44
CA PHE A 100 2.85 3.01 -24.31
C PHE A 100 3.02 3.86 -23.04
N ALA A 101 3.01 5.18 -23.06
CA ALA A 101 3.29 5.95 -21.84
C ALA A 101 2.15 5.89 -20.78
N GLU A 102 0.90 5.75 -21.24
CA GLU A 102 -0.32 5.90 -20.42
C GLU A 102 -0.70 4.58 -19.73
N LEU A 103 -0.60 3.46 -20.46
CA LEU A 103 -0.89 2.12 -19.95
C LEU A 103 -0.06 1.72 -18.72
N PRO A 104 1.28 1.77 -18.72
CA PRO A 104 2.09 1.42 -17.57
C PRO A 104 1.95 2.44 -16.45
N ARG A 105 1.67 3.72 -16.74
CA ARG A 105 1.36 4.72 -15.71
C ARG A 105 0.08 4.34 -14.95
N PHE A 106 -0.96 3.92 -15.68
CA PHE A 106 -2.18 3.41 -15.08
C PHE A 106 -1.92 2.11 -14.30
N ALA A 107 -1.23 1.15 -14.90
CA ALA A 107 -0.94 -0.14 -14.26
C ALA A 107 -0.11 0.01 -12.98
N MET A 108 0.94 0.86 -12.99
CA MET A 108 1.72 1.17 -11.79
C MET A 108 0.87 1.86 -10.72
N SER A 109 0.00 2.79 -11.08
CA SER A 109 -0.87 3.48 -10.12
C SER A 109 -1.82 2.49 -9.43
N MET A 110 -2.37 1.54 -10.18
CA MET A 110 -3.20 0.45 -9.64
C MET A 110 -2.41 -0.50 -8.73
N LEU A 111 -1.22 -0.93 -9.16
CA LEU A 111 -0.36 -1.80 -8.35
C LEU A 111 0.09 -1.12 -7.05
N MET A 112 0.36 0.19 -7.10
CA MET A 112 0.68 0.99 -5.90
C MET A 112 -0.51 1.06 -4.94
N LEU A 113 -1.73 1.24 -5.46
CA LEU A 113 -2.95 1.25 -4.66
C LEU A 113 -3.15 -0.08 -3.93
N GLN A 114 -2.99 -1.21 -4.65
CA GLN A 114 -3.10 -2.55 -4.08
C GLN A 114 -2.01 -2.84 -3.04
N TYR A 115 -0.78 -2.39 -3.28
CA TYR A 115 0.31 -2.54 -2.31
C TYR A 115 0.02 -1.74 -1.04
N SER A 116 -0.41 -0.50 -1.19
CA SER A 116 -0.75 0.35 -0.05
C SER A 116 -1.91 -0.21 0.77
N SER A 117 -2.94 -0.79 0.13
CA SER A 117 -4.06 -1.38 0.86
C SER A 117 -3.62 -2.64 1.64
N ALA A 118 -2.80 -3.50 1.03
CA ALA A 118 -2.29 -4.69 1.68
C ALA A 118 -1.39 -4.38 2.89
N GLU A 119 -0.53 -3.35 2.80
CA GLU A 119 0.32 -2.95 3.94
C GLU A 119 -0.52 -2.35 5.08
N VAL A 120 -1.59 -1.62 4.76
CA VAL A 120 -2.54 -1.12 5.76
C VAL A 120 -3.23 -2.29 6.47
N GLU A 121 -3.76 -3.27 5.73
CA GLU A 121 -4.38 -4.47 6.30
C GLU A 121 -3.39 -5.29 7.15
N SER A 122 -2.13 -5.42 6.71
CA SER A 122 -1.08 -6.08 7.49
C SER A 122 -0.84 -5.36 8.83
N THR A 123 -0.81 -4.03 8.81
CA THR A 123 -0.63 -3.21 10.02
C THR A 123 -1.83 -3.36 10.95
N PHE A 124 -3.06 -3.34 10.43
CA PHE A 124 -4.27 -3.56 11.22
C PHE A 124 -4.35 -4.97 11.81
N SER A 125 -3.89 -5.99 11.09
CA SER A 125 -3.77 -7.35 11.61
C SER A 125 -2.80 -7.41 12.80
N GLN A 126 -1.64 -6.75 12.68
CA GLN A 126 -0.69 -6.64 13.79
C GLN A 126 -1.27 -5.87 14.98
N LEU A 127 -1.99 -4.79 14.73
CA LEU A 127 -2.70 -4.04 15.77
C LEU A 127 -3.73 -4.93 16.48
N ASN A 128 -4.53 -5.66 15.71
CA ASN A 128 -5.53 -6.58 16.25
C ASN A 128 -4.86 -7.67 17.11
N ILE A 129 -3.71 -8.21 16.71
CA ILE A 129 -2.94 -9.17 17.53
C ILE A 129 -2.53 -8.54 18.87
N VAL A 130 -2.07 -7.29 18.86
CA VAL A 130 -1.65 -6.55 20.07
C VAL A 130 -2.83 -6.23 20.98
N GLU A 131 -3.99 -5.88 20.41
CA GLU A 131 -5.17 -5.43 21.16
C GLU A 131 -6.19 -6.53 21.47
N SER A 132 -6.10 -7.71 20.83
CA SER A 132 -7.16 -8.75 20.80
C SER A 132 -7.60 -9.27 22.16
N LYS A 133 -6.83 -9.03 23.23
CA LYS A 133 -7.23 -9.42 24.58
C LYS A 133 -7.94 -8.23 25.27
N PRO A 134 -9.26 -8.28 25.49
CA PRO A 134 -10.02 -7.19 26.12
C PRO A 134 -9.54 -6.85 27.54
N TRP A 135 -8.84 -7.78 28.20
CA TRP A 135 -8.25 -7.62 29.53
C TRP A 135 -6.84 -7.00 29.52
N ASN A 136 -6.20 -6.89 28.35
CA ASN A 136 -4.86 -6.31 28.13
C ASN A 136 -4.93 -5.14 27.14
N LYS A 137 -5.91 -4.24 27.29
CA LYS A 137 -5.92 -3.01 26.50
C LYS A 137 -4.72 -2.15 26.86
N LEU A 138 -3.70 -2.18 26.00
CA LEU A 138 -2.55 -1.31 26.09
C LEU A 138 -2.98 0.13 25.80
N LYS A 139 -2.26 1.09 26.39
CA LYS A 139 -2.45 2.50 26.05
C LYS A 139 -2.03 2.73 24.59
N PRO A 140 -2.69 3.64 23.85
CA PRO A 140 -2.39 3.90 22.44
C PRO A 140 -0.90 4.22 22.18
N GLU A 141 -0.25 4.91 23.11
CA GLU A 141 1.16 5.27 23.02
C GLU A 141 2.05 4.01 23.06
N THR A 142 1.71 3.05 23.92
CA THR A 142 2.42 1.77 24.03
C THR A 142 2.17 0.89 22.80
N THR A 143 0.93 0.82 22.33
CA THR A 143 0.57 0.10 21.10
C THR A 143 1.32 0.66 19.89
N ASN A 144 1.37 1.99 19.75
CA ASN A 144 2.12 2.66 18.69
C ASN A 144 3.63 2.35 18.78
N ALA A 145 4.22 2.42 19.98
CA ALA A 145 5.62 2.08 20.18
C ALA A 145 5.94 0.62 19.75
N ILE A 146 5.07 -0.34 20.11
CA ILE A 146 5.22 -1.74 19.70
C ILE A 146 5.15 -1.90 18.17
N LEU A 147 4.20 -1.22 17.53
CA LEU A 147 4.06 -1.24 16.06
C LEU A 147 5.28 -0.63 15.36
N VAL A 148 5.81 0.49 15.87
CA VAL A 148 7.01 1.14 15.33
C VAL A 148 8.23 0.21 15.45
N VAL A 149 8.43 -0.41 16.61
CA VAL A 149 9.54 -1.35 16.82
C VAL A 149 9.42 -2.55 15.89
N ARG A 150 8.23 -3.15 15.76
CA ARG A 150 7.99 -4.28 14.85
C ARG A 150 8.24 -3.93 13.39
N SER A 151 7.75 -2.78 12.94
CA SER A 151 7.97 -2.27 11.58
C SER A 151 9.44 -1.99 11.30
N GLY A 152 10.17 -1.40 12.27
CA GLY A 152 11.61 -1.18 12.18
C GLY A 152 12.39 -2.48 12.06
N LEU A 153 12.10 -3.47 12.92
CA LEU A 153 12.72 -4.80 12.86
C LEU A 153 12.46 -5.50 11.52
N LYS A 154 11.21 -5.45 11.02
CA LYS A 154 10.83 -6.01 9.70
C LYS A 154 11.64 -5.37 8.57
N ARG A 155 11.83 -4.04 8.60
CA ARG A 155 12.62 -3.30 7.60
C ARG A 155 14.09 -3.72 7.58
N HIS A 156 14.65 -4.00 8.75
CA HIS A 156 16.03 -4.49 8.87
C HIS A 156 16.17 -6.01 8.70
N GLN A 157 15.08 -6.72 8.39
CA GLN A 157 15.04 -8.19 8.30
C GLN A 157 15.59 -8.90 9.55
N LYS A 158 15.44 -8.28 10.72
CA LYS A 158 15.92 -8.82 12.00
C LYS A 158 14.75 -9.28 12.85
N ARG A 159 14.93 -10.39 13.56
CA ARG A 159 13.99 -10.83 14.60
C ARG A 159 14.35 -10.21 15.95
N CYS A 160 13.39 -10.19 16.88
CA CYS A 160 13.55 -9.57 18.19
C CYS A 160 14.71 -10.14 19.02
N PHE A 161 15.15 -11.36 18.75
CA PHE A 161 16.28 -12.02 19.41
C PHE A 161 17.62 -11.82 18.70
N GLU A 162 17.61 -11.34 17.45
CA GLU A 162 18.81 -11.02 16.67
C GLU A 162 19.19 -9.53 16.78
N TYR A 163 18.29 -8.71 17.34
CA TYR A 163 18.49 -7.28 17.46
C TYR A 163 19.18 -6.92 18.78
N GLU A 164 20.44 -6.53 18.69
CA GLU A 164 21.18 -5.97 19.81
C GLU A 164 20.78 -4.51 20.05
N LEU A 165 20.39 -4.21 21.29
CA LEU A 165 20.07 -2.85 21.71
C LEU A 165 21.36 -2.03 21.83
N PRO A 166 21.36 -0.76 21.39
CA PRO A 166 22.50 0.13 21.60
C PRO A 166 22.88 0.22 23.09
N ALA A 167 24.17 0.19 23.41
CA ALA A 167 24.67 0.22 24.79
C ALA A 167 24.14 1.42 25.60
N ALA A 168 23.92 2.57 24.93
CA ALA A 168 23.32 3.76 25.54
C ALA A 168 21.87 3.56 25.97
N VAL A 169 21.09 2.73 25.27
CA VAL A 169 19.72 2.37 25.67
C VAL A 169 19.77 1.41 26.85
N VAL A 170 20.67 0.43 26.82
CA VAL A 170 20.83 -0.54 27.92
C VAL A 170 21.25 0.14 29.21
N SER A 171 22.18 1.09 29.16
CA SER A 171 22.58 1.87 30.35
C SER A 171 21.46 2.79 30.86
N ALA A 172 20.62 3.32 29.96
CA ALA A 172 19.49 4.16 30.32
C ALA A 172 18.31 3.40 30.95
N ILE A 173 18.14 2.10 30.70
CA ILE A 173 17.12 1.26 31.35
C ILE A 173 17.34 1.20 32.87
N TRP A 174 18.59 1.21 33.31
CA TRP A 174 18.96 1.16 34.73
C TRP A 174 18.90 2.51 35.45
N THR A 175 18.67 3.61 34.71
CA THR A 175 18.66 4.97 35.25
C THR A 175 17.21 5.43 35.41
N SER A 176 16.82 5.97 36.57
CA SER A 176 15.44 6.45 36.84
C SER A 176 14.96 7.59 35.92
N ALA A 177 15.88 8.20 35.16
CA ALA A 177 15.62 9.27 34.20
C ALA A 177 14.67 8.87 33.05
N THR A 178 14.61 7.57 32.67
CA THR A 178 13.74 7.08 31.59
C THR A 178 12.26 7.00 31.97
N TYR A 179 11.92 7.02 33.27
CA TYR A 179 10.53 6.94 33.75
C TYR A 179 9.92 8.33 34.06
N VAL A 180 10.68 9.40 33.89
CA VAL A 180 10.19 10.77 34.08
C VAL A 180 9.36 11.17 32.87
N GLN A 181 8.04 11.27 33.03
CA GLN A 181 7.13 11.76 31.99
C GLN A 181 7.53 13.19 31.58
N PRO A 182 7.67 13.50 30.29
CA PRO A 182 7.85 14.88 29.85
C PRO A 182 6.61 15.70 30.22
N SER A 183 6.80 16.81 30.94
CA SER A 183 5.76 17.71 31.47
C SER A 183 4.97 18.50 30.38
N TYR A 184 5.05 18.11 29.11
CA TYR A 184 4.43 18.85 27.99
C TYR A 184 3.00 18.38 27.65
N LEU A 185 2.39 17.49 28.42
CA LEU A 185 1.00 17.03 28.20
C LEU A 185 -0.03 17.55 29.22
N SER A 186 0.34 18.53 30.06
CA SER A 186 -0.61 19.20 30.98
C SER A 186 -1.13 20.54 30.46
N GLY A 187 -1.28 20.67 29.13
CA GLY A 187 -1.73 21.89 28.49
C GLY A 187 -2.43 21.65 27.15
N LEU A 188 -3.46 20.80 27.14
CA LEU A 188 -4.51 20.74 26.12
C LEU A 188 -5.80 20.19 26.76
#